data_AF-A0A2D6CYN8-F1
#
_entry.id   AF-A0A2D6CYN8-F1
#
_cell.length_a   1.000
_cell.length_b   1.000
_cell.length_c   1.000
_cell.angle_alpha   90.00
_cell.angle_beta   90.00
_cell.angle_gamma   90.00
#
_symmetry.space_group_name_H-M   'P 1'
#
loop_
_entity.id
_entity.type
_entity.pdbx_description
1 polymer ?
#
loop_
_entity_poly.entity_id
_entity_poly.type
_entity_poly.pdbx_seq_one_letter_code
_entity_poly.pdbx_strand_id
1 'polypeptide(L)'
;MTRGWLRRMIEHCEDNPGIGIIGPSTNFAGGPQRLDDADYADTDELLAFADRLSREQRGSVAIFGRLIGFCMLIRRSVVDRVGNCDGRFGTYGFEDDDYCWRAVLAGFQVCIARDVFVHHVGNQGSAKGAEDYVKIIPAAWVAFRDKWGLPETLDMEQYFRLIGTYRLMRAFDPERDYIALPDASAVAPITTRTPSADMIGP
;
A
#
# COMPACT_ATOMS: atom_id res chain seq x y z
N MET A 1 0.68 -16.65 -4.84
CA MET A 1 -0.24 -15.60 -5.36
C MET A 1 -1.43 -16.28 -6.03
N THR A 2 -2.63 -15.69 -5.98
CA THR A 2 -3.88 -16.33 -6.41
C THR A 2 -4.17 -16.08 -7.88
N ARG A 3 -5.01 -16.88 -8.54
CA ARG A 3 -5.23 -16.77 -9.99
C ARG A 3 -5.89 -15.42 -10.36
N GLY A 4 -5.34 -14.73 -11.36
CA GLY A 4 -5.92 -13.49 -11.90
C GLY A 4 -5.81 -12.25 -11.01
N TRP A 5 -5.05 -12.32 -9.90
CA TRP A 5 -4.94 -11.23 -8.92
C TRP A 5 -4.52 -9.89 -9.55
N LEU A 6 -3.44 -9.89 -10.34
CA LEU A 6 -2.92 -8.68 -10.97
C LEU A 6 -3.87 -8.15 -12.03
N ARG A 7 -4.41 -9.05 -12.87
CA ARG A 7 -5.35 -8.69 -13.92
C ARG A 7 -6.57 -7.97 -13.37
N ARG A 8 -7.19 -8.47 -12.29
CA ARG A 8 -8.35 -7.82 -11.67
C ARG A 8 -8.01 -6.44 -11.09
N MET A 9 -6.85 -6.29 -10.45
CA MET A 9 -6.42 -4.97 -9.96
C MET A 9 -6.16 -3.98 -11.10
N ILE A 10 -5.62 -4.45 -12.23
CA ILE A 10 -5.49 -3.63 -13.45
C ILE A 10 -6.86 -3.24 -13.98
N GLU A 11 -7.80 -4.19 -14.11
CA GLU A 11 -9.18 -3.95 -14.56
C GLU A 11 -9.86 -2.88 -13.69
N HIS A 12 -9.75 -2.95 -12.36
CA HIS A 12 -10.25 -1.89 -11.46
C HIS A 12 -9.66 -0.51 -11.73
N CYS A 13 -8.35 -0.44 -11.98
CA CYS A 13 -7.68 0.82 -12.31
C CYS A 13 -8.06 1.34 -13.69
N GLU A 14 -8.32 0.46 -14.67
CA GLU A 14 -8.78 0.83 -16.02
C GLU A 14 -10.22 1.34 -16.00
N ASP A 15 -11.10 0.66 -15.25
CA ASP A 15 -12.52 1.01 -15.10
C ASP A 15 -12.73 2.32 -14.33
N ASN A 16 -11.81 2.67 -13.42
CA ASN A 16 -11.86 3.92 -12.67
C ASN A 16 -10.50 4.65 -12.67
N PRO A 17 -10.32 5.65 -13.56
CA PRO A 17 -9.10 6.47 -13.63
C PRO A 17 -8.78 7.26 -12.35
N GLY A 18 -9.74 7.42 -11.44
CA GLY A 18 -9.54 8.04 -10.13
C GLY A 18 -8.74 7.16 -9.16
N ILE A 19 -8.69 5.85 -9.37
CA ILE A 19 -7.88 4.93 -8.55
C ILE A 19 -6.41 5.09 -8.92
N GLY A 20 -5.65 5.70 -8.01
CA GLY A 20 -4.20 5.85 -8.16
C GLY A 20 -3.42 4.72 -7.52
N ILE A 21 -3.92 4.19 -6.40
CA ILE A 21 -3.29 3.08 -5.68
C ILE A 21 -4.38 2.06 -5.32
N ILE A 22 -4.13 0.79 -5.64
CA ILE A 22 -5.01 -0.31 -5.24
C ILE A 22 -4.21 -1.47 -4.65
N GLY A 23 -4.73 -2.08 -3.60
CA GLY A 23 -4.14 -3.26 -2.95
C GLY A 23 -5.18 -4.36 -2.75
N PRO A 24 -4.76 -5.62 -2.61
CA PRO A 24 -5.67 -6.73 -2.39
C PRO A 24 -6.08 -6.86 -0.93
N SER A 25 -7.10 -7.68 -0.70
CA SER A 25 -7.40 -8.25 0.62
C SER A 25 -6.38 -9.36 0.95
N THR A 26 -6.19 -9.68 2.24
CA THR A 26 -5.17 -10.63 2.72
C THR A 26 -5.57 -11.29 4.04
N ASN A 27 -4.84 -12.34 4.45
CA ASN A 27 -4.94 -12.97 5.77
C ASN A 27 -4.18 -12.21 6.87
N PHE A 28 -3.18 -11.39 6.51
CA PHE A 28 -2.30 -10.76 7.49
C PHE A 28 -1.99 -9.30 7.11
N ALA A 29 -2.72 -8.37 7.73
CA ALA A 29 -2.47 -6.94 7.63
C ALA A 29 -3.11 -6.19 8.81
N GLY A 30 -2.64 -4.98 9.07
CA GLY A 30 -3.34 -4.03 9.94
C GLY A 30 -4.50 -3.38 9.18
N GLY A 31 -5.67 -3.29 9.82
CA GLY A 31 -6.84 -2.63 9.24
C GLY A 31 -7.59 -3.46 8.19
N PRO A 32 -8.39 -2.82 7.33
CA PRO A 32 -9.47 -3.49 6.59
C PRO A 32 -9.00 -4.29 5.37
N GLN A 33 -7.69 -4.34 5.06
CA GLN A 33 -7.20 -5.31 4.08
C GLN A 33 -7.25 -6.74 4.61
N ARG A 34 -7.23 -6.94 5.93
CA ARG A 34 -7.34 -8.25 6.54
C ARG A 34 -8.77 -8.78 6.43
N LEU A 35 -8.90 -10.04 6.02
CA LEU A 35 -10.12 -10.83 6.12
C LEU A 35 -9.96 -11.80 7.29
N ASP A 36 -10.82 -11.67 8.31
CA ASP A 36 -10.73 -12.49 9.53
C ASP A 36 -11.24 -13.92 9.31
N ASP A 37 -12.02 -14.15 8.26
CA ASP A 37 -12.57 -15.44 7.82
C ASP A 37 -11.69 -16.15 6.76
N ALA A 38 -10.49 -15.61 6.49
CA ALA A 38 -9.52 -16.25 5.61
C ALA A 38 -8.91 -17.49 6.28
N ASP A 39 -9.52 -18.65 6.03
CA ASP A 39 -9.12 -19.95 6.57
C ASP A 39 -8.84 -20.96 5.45
N TYR A 40 -7.66 -21.58 5.50
CA TYR A 40 -7.16 -22.58 4.56
C TYR A 40 -5.89 -23.24 5.12
N ALA A 41 -5.77 -24.56 4.97
CA ALA A 41 -4.65 -25.34 5.48
C ALA A 41 -3.50 -25.48 4.48
N ASP A 42 -3.78 -25.39 3.18
CA ASP A 42 -2.79 -25.58 2.13
C ASP A 42 -3.01 -24.65 0.92
N THR A 43 -2.19 -24.85 -0.12
CA THR A 43 -2.23 -24.03 -1.33
C THR A 43 -3.50 -24.25 -2.15
N ASP A 44 -4.04 -25.46 -2.18
CA ASP A 44 -5.24 -25.77 -2.96
C ASP A 44 -6.47 -25.13 -2.31
N GLU A 45 -6.57 -25.21 -0.98
CA GLU A 45 -7.61 -24.52 -0.21
C GLU A 45 -7.49 -22.99 -0.31
N LEU A 46 -6.27 -22.44 -0.27
CA LEU A 46 -6.01 -21.02 -0.51
C LEU A 46 -6.53 -20.58 -1.89
N LEU A 47 -6.23 -21.36 -2.93
CA LEU A 47 -6.67 -21.06 -4.29
C LEU A 47 -8.19 -21.15 -4.42
N ALA A 48 -8.82 -22.16 -3.79
CA ALA A 48 -10.27 -22.30 -3.76
C ALA A 48 -10.95 -21.15 -3.00
N PHE A 49 -10.40 -20.72 -1.85
CA PHE A 49 -10.86 -19.57 -1.09
C PHE A 49 -10.83 -18.30 -1.95
N ALA A 50 -9.68 -18.03 -2.59
CA ALA A 50 -9.50 -16.83 -3.41
C ALA A 50 -10.42 -16.82 -4.65
N ASP A 51 -10.59 -17.98 -5.29
CA ASP A 51 -11.51 -18.12 -6.42
C ASP A 51 -12.96 -17.86 -6.01
N ARG A 52 -13.40 -18.38 -4.85
CA ARG A 52 -14.73 -18.11 -4.29
C ARG A 52 -14.91 -16.62 -3.98
N LEU A 53 -13.97 -16.02 -3.22
CA LEU A 53 -13.98 -14.59 -2.90
C LEU A 53 -14.10 -13.73 -4.17
N SER A 54 -13.32 -14.06 -5.20
CA SER A 54 -13.32 -13.29 -6.46
C SER A 54 -14.66 -13.31 -7.20
N ARG A 55 -15.46 -14.37 -7.02
CA ARG A 55 -16.80 -14.49 -7.62
C ARG A 55 -17.84 -13.74 -6.79
N GLU A 56 -17.78 -13.90 -5.48
CA GLU A 56 -18.73 -13.31 -4.53
C GLU A 56 -18.60 -11.79 -4.43
N GLN A 57 -17.36 -11.28 -4.50
CA GLN A 57 -17.04 -9.85 -4.38
C GLN A 57 -16.77 -9.17 -5.72
N ARG A 58 -17.08 -9.82 -6.85
CA ARG A 58 -16.66 -9.36 -8.18
C ARG A 58 -16.97 -7.88 -8.42
N GLY A 59 -15.95 -7.10 -8.80
CA GLY A 59 -16.11 -5.66 -9.06
C GLY A 59 -16.19 -4.79 -7.79
N SER A 60 -16.08 -5.38 -6.60
CA SER A 60 -16.17 -4.66 -5.33
C SER A 60 -14.83 -4.02 -4.96
N VAL A 61 -14.90 -2.73 -4.64
CA VAL A 61 -13.76 -1.92 -4.21
C VAL A 61 -14.16 -1.14 -2.95
N ALA A 62 -13.26 -1.07 -1.97
CA ALA A 62 -13.43 -0.22 -0.80
C ALA A 62 -12.42 0.93 -0.80
N ILE A 63 -12.88 2.17 -0.67
CA ILE A 63 -12.00 3.33 -0.46
C ILE A 63 -11.62 3.38 1.02
N PHE A 64 -10.32 3.44 1.32
CA PHE A 64 -9.84 3.53 2.71
C PHE A 64 -8.87 4.68 2.96
N GLY A 65 -8.15 5.16 1.93
CA GLY A 65 -7.19 6.28 2.07
C GLY A 65 -5.81 5.87 2.59
N ARG A 66 -5.61 4.58 2.90
CA ARG A 66 -4.35 3.95 3.29
C ARG A 66 -4.33 2.51 2.78
N LEU A 67 -3.15 1.97 2.51
CA LEU A 67 -2.92 0.53 2.36
C LEU A 67 -1.65 0.16 3.11
N ILE A 68 -1.56 -1.08 3.57
CA ILE A 68 -0.33 -1.71 4.00
C ILE A 68 0.47 -2.14 2.77
N GLY A 69 1.73 -1.74 2.68
CA GLY A 69 2.62 -1.87 1.52
C GLY A 69 3.08 -3.28 1.15
N PHE A 70 2.45 -4.35 1.65
CA PHE A 70 2.84 -5.73 1.32
C PHE A 70 2.56 -6.07 -0.16
N CYS A 71 1.54 -5.46 -0.76
CA CYS A 71 1.17 -5.60 -2.16
C CYS A 71 0.33 -4.40 -2.61
N MET A 72 0.86 -3.60 -3.54
CA MET A 72 0.16 -2.47 -4.14
C MET A 72 0.40 -2.44 -5.66
N LEU A 73 -0.64 -2.10 -6.41
CA LEU A 73 -0.53 -1.60 -7.77
C LEU A 73 -0.65 -0.08 -7.71
N ILE A 74 0.36 0.61 -8.23
CA ILE A 74 0.47 2.07 -8.23
C ILE A 74 0.45 2.56 -9.67
N ARG A 75 -0.47 3.46 -10.00
CA ARG A 75 -0.54 4.08 -11.32
C ARG A 75 0.67 5.00 -11.52
N ARG A 76 1.26 4.99 -12.72
CA ARG A 76 2.42 5.84 -13.08
C ARG A 76 2.19 7.32 -12.76
N SER A 77 0.98 7.83 -13.00
CA SER A 77 0.60 9.22 -12.69
C SER A 77 0.68 9.57 -11.21
N VAL A 78 0.52 8.61 -10.30
CA VAL A 78 0.76 8.83 -8.87
C VAL A 78 2.24 9.08 -8.65
N VAL A 79 3.10 8.20 -9.17
CA VAL A 79 4.55 8.32 -9.05
C VAL A 79 5.06 9.63 -9.67
N ASP A 80 4.51 10.05 -10.82
CA ASP A 80 4.86 11.33 -11.44
C ASP A 80 4.47 12.53 -10.57
N ARG A 81 3.37 12.39 -9.81
CA ARG A 81 2.82 13.49 -9.01
C ARG A 81 3.41 13.60 -7.62
N VAL A 82 3.65 12.48 -6.94
CA VAL A 82 4.12 12.44 -5.54
C VAL A 82 5.56 11.96 -5.41
N GLY A 83 6.10 11.33 -6.44
CA GLY A 83 7.48 10.84 -6.46
C GLY A 83 7.69 9.54 -5.68
N ASN A 84 8.82 9.45 -4.98
CA ASN A 84 9.30 8.26 -4.28
C ASN A 84 8.65 8.09 -2.88
N CYS A 85 8.94 6.96 -2.23
CA CYS A 85 8.76 6.81 -0.79
C CYS A 85 9.69 7.76 -0.02
N ASP A 86 9.24 8.22 1.14
CA ASP A 86 10.02 9.12 1.98
C ASP A 86 10.87 8.31 2.97
N GLY A 87 12.19 8.35 2.79
CA GLY A 87 13.14 7.59 3.60
C GLY A 87 13.29 8.07 5.06
N ARG A 88 12.64 9.18 5.46
CA ARG A 88 12.80 9.75 6.80
C ARG A 88 12.29 8.85 7.93
N PHE A 89 11.41 7.88 7.62
CA PHE A 89 10.85 6.96 8.62
C PHE A 89 11.79 5.80 8.95
N GLY A 90 12.97 5.74 8.33
CA GLY A 90 13.97 4.71 8.56
C GLY A 90 13.68 3.45 7.77
N THR A 91 14.04 2.30 8.34
CA THR A 91 14.05 1.02 7.63
C THR A 91 12.65 0.41 7.47
N TYR A 92 11.70 0.76 8.35
CA TYR A 92 10.36 0.17 8.33
C TYR A 92 9.34 1.01 9.10
N GLY A 93 8.15 1.18 8.52
CA GLY A 93 6.97 1.71 9.18
C GLY A 93 6.60 3.10 8.66
N PHE A 94 5.29 3.31 8.44
CA PHE A 94 4.66 4.57 8.03
C PHE A 94 5.06 5.11 6.65
N GLU A 95 5.95 4.44 5.91
CA GLU A 95 6.29 4.83 4.55
C GLU A 95 5.12 4.65 3.58
N ASP A 96 4.33 3.60 3.79
CA ASP A 96 3.13 3.26 3.03
C ASP A 96 1.95 4.17 3.41
N ASP A 97 1.78 4.48 4.70
CA ASP A 97 0.86 5.51 5.19
C ASP A 97 1.13 6.85 4.51
N ASP A 98 2.38 7.31 4.56
CA ASP A 98 2.80 8.56 3.97
C ASP A 98 2.57 8.60 2.45
N TYR A 99 2.94 7.53 1.75
CA TYR A 99 2.76 7.43 0.31
C TYR A 99 1.28 7.51 -0.07
N CYS A 100 0.42 6.78 0.64
CA CYS A 100 -1.03 6.82 0.44
C CYS A 100 -1.60 8.22 0.73
N TRP A 101 -1.19 8.86 1.83
CA TRP A 101 -1.66 10.19 2.20
C TRP A 101 -1.28 11.26 1.18
N ARG A 102 -0.06 11.19 0.64
CA ARG A 102 0.36 12.09 -0.45
C ARG A 102 -0.43 11.84 -1.73
N ALA A 103 -0.71 10.58 -2.08
CA ALA A 103 -1.56 10.26 -3.23
C ALA A 103 -2.99 10.79 -3.04
N VAL A 104 -3.57 10.65 -1.85
CA VAL A 104 -4.89 11.21 -1.52
C VAL A 104 -4.89 12.73 -1.64
N LEU A 105 -3.88 13.42 -1.09
CA LEU A 105 -3.75 14.88 -1.25
C LEU A 105 -3.64 15.30 -2.71
N ALA A 106 -2.92 14.51 -3.52
CA ALA A 106 -2.77 14.74 -4.95
C ALA A 106 -4.05 14.45 -5.76
N GLY A 107 -5.15 14.04 -5.11
CA GLY A 107 -6.46 13.83 -5.73
C GLY A 107 -6.72 12.39 -6.18
N PHE A 108 -5.86 11.44 -5.83
CA PHE A 108 -6.04 10.04 -6.17
C PHE A 108 -6.83 9.28 -5.10
N GLN A 109 -7.58 8.28 -5.54
CA GLN A 109 -8.21 7.30 -4.64
C GLN A 109 -7.21 6.19 -4.28
N VAL A 110 -7.25 5.80 -3.02
CA VAL A 110 -6.50 4.66 -2.46
C VAL A 110 -7.50 3.60 -2.01
N CYS A 111 -7.42 2.43 -2.63
CA CYS A 111 -8.51 1.46 -2.67
C CYS A 111 -8.07 0.03 -2.31
N ILE A 112 -9.00 -0.75 -1.76
CA ILE A 112 -8.86 -2.19 -1.53
C ILE A 112 -9.72 -2.92 -2.55
N ALA A 113 -9.12 -3.75 -3.39
CA ALA A 113 -9.82 -4.68 -4.27
C ALA A 113 -10.39 -5.84 -3.42
N ARG A 114 -11.71 -5.89 -3.25
CA ARG A 114 -12.38 -6.87 -2.38
C ARG A 114 -12.56 -8.23 -3.04
N ASP A 115 -12.48 -8.30 -4.37
CA ASP A 115 -12.43 -9.52 -5.16
C ASP A 115 -11.02 -10.06 -5.42
N VAL A 116 -9.99 -9.44 -4.84
CA VAL A 116 -8.61 -9.90 -4.96
C VAL A 116 -8.06 -10.27 -3.61
N PHE A 117 -7.57 -11.50 -3.51
CA PHE A 117 -6.91 -12.02 -2.33
C PHE A 117 -5.44 -12.33 -2.59
N VAL A 118 -4.54 -11.87 -1.73
CA VAL A 118 -3.13 -12.27 -1.74
C VAL A 118 -2.74 -12.71 -0.34
N HIS A 119 -2.30 -13.98 -0.21
CA HIS A 119 -1.72 -14.47 1.03
C HIS A 119 -0.45 -13.70 1.35
N HIS A 120 -0.41 -13.10 2.54
CA HIS A 120 0.76 -12.43 3.09
C HIS A 120 1.39 -13.34 4.13
N VAL A 121 2.59 -13.83 3.82
CA VAL A 121 3.42 -14.55 4.80
C VAL A 121 3.96 -13.51 5.77
N GLY A 122 3.26 -13.33 6.89
CA GLY A 122 3.60 -12.31 7.86
C GLY A 122 5.04 -12.40 8.36
N ASN A 123 5.57 -11.26 8.80
CA ASN A 123 6.85 -11.15 9.52
C ASN A 123 8.11 -11.57 8.72
N GLN A 124 8.06 -11.64 7.39
CA GLN A 124 9.24 -11.90 6.54
C GLN A 124 9.90 -10.63 5.98
N GLY A 125 9.28 -9.46 6.12
CA GLY A 125 9.78 -8.19 5.60
C GLY A 125 10.93 -7.56 6.39
N SER A 126 11.18 -8.01 7.62
CA SER A 126 12.38 -7.62 8.37
C SER A 126 13.43 -8.71 8.24
N ALA A 127 14.59 -8.37 7.69
CA ALA A 127 15.75 -9.26 7.66
C ALA A 127 16.26 -9.67 9.07
N LYS A 128 15.54 -9.34 10.16
CA LYS A 128 16.00 -9.46 11.57
C LYS A 128 14.90 -9.71 12.64
N GLY A 129 13.63 -9.91 12.28
CA GLY A 129 12.61 -10.42 13.22
C GLY A 129 11.89 -9.38 14.10
N ALA A 130 11.13 -9.88 15.08
CA ALA A 130 10.15 -9.14 15.90
C ALA A 130 10.76 -8.07 16.83
N GLU A 131 11.98 -8.32 17.33
CA GLU A 131 12.67 -7.48 18.32
C GLU A 131 13.13 -6.12 17.75
N ASP A 132 13.36 -6.06 16.44
CA ASP A 132 13.74 -4.82 15.77
C ASP A 132 12.53 -3.88 15.56
N TYR A 133 11.31 -4.41 15.44
CA TYR A 133 10.12 -3.58 15.28
C TYR A 133 9.84 -2.72 16.51
N VAL A 134 9.98 -3.27 17.72
CA VAL A 134 9.78 -2.52 18.97
C VAL A 134 10.73 -1.32 19.08
N LYS A 135 11.91 -1.39 18.45
CA LYS A 135 12.91 -0.32 18.44
C LYS A 135 12.70 0.69 17.31
N ILE A 136 12.31 0.23 16.12
CA ILE A 136 12.22 1.07 14.91
C ILE A 136 10.89 1.82 14.85
N ILE A 137 9.77 1.16 15.18
CA ILE A 137 8.42 1.69 15.02
C ILE A 137 8.18 2.98 15.83
N PRO A 138 8.64 3.11 17.10
CA PRO A 138 8.46 4.36 17.85
C PRO A 138 9.15 5.57 17.19
N ALA A 139 10.35 5.38 16.65
CA ALA A 139 11.09 6.44 15.96
C ALA A 139 10.40 6.82 14.63
N ALA A 140 9.95 5.82 13.87
CA ALA A 140 9.19 6.04 12.63
C ALA A 140 7.88 6.79 12.89
N TRP A 141 7.20 6.49 14.00
CA TRP A 141 5.98 7.19 14.42
C TRP A 141 6.23 8.66 14.75
N VAL A 142 7.29 8.97 15.50
CA VAL A 142 7.67 10.36 15.79
C VAL A 142 7.92 11.12 14.48
N ALA A 143 8.72 10.54 13.57
CA ALA A 143 8.99 11.16 12.28
C ALA A 143 7.72 11.35 11.42
N PHE A 144 6.80 10.39 11.43
CA PHE A 144 5.51 10.49 10.74
C PHE A 144 4.62 11.58 11.34
N ARG A 145 4.45 11.57 12.67
CA ARG A 145 3.68 12.56 13.42
C ARG A 145 4.18 13.98 13.15
N ASP A 146 5.49 14.16 13.20
CA ASP A 146 6.14 15.45 12.96
C ASP A 146 5.97 15.91 11.51
N LYS A 147 6.18 15.01 10.52
CA LYS A 147 5.95 15.34 9.09
C LYS A 147 4.53 15.81 8.83
N TRP A 148 3.55 15.19 9.47
CA TRP A 148 2.15 15.44 9.22
C TRP A 148 1.51 16.46 10.17
N GLY A 149 2.26 16.97 11.15
CA GLY A 149 1.77 17.95 12.13
C GLY A 149 0.64 17.38 12.98
N LEU A 150 0.69 16.08 13.28
CA LEU A 150 -0.32 15.42 14.08
C LEU A 150 -0.16 15.81 15.57
N PRO A 151 -1.24 15.87 16.37
CA PRO A 151 -1.16 16.27 17.77
C PRO A 151 -0.19 15.41 18.58
N GLU A 152 0.59 16.02 19.46
CA GLU A 152 1.53 15.29 20.33
C GLU A 152 0.82 14.26 21.22
N THR A 153 -0.44 14.55 21.59
CA THR A 153 -1.31 13.69 22.41
C THR A 153 -1.89 12.50 21.63
N LEU A 154 -1.81 12.50 20.29
CA LEU A 154 -2.22 11.37 19.48
C LEU A 154 -1.15 10.28 19.59
N ASP A 155 -1.52 9.15 20.18
CA ASP A 155 -0.68 7.96 20.19
C ASP A 155 -0.92 7.09 18.95
N MET A 156 -0.05 6.11 18.73
CA MET A 156 -0.08 5.24 17.57
C MET A 156 -1.33 4.35 17.51
N GLU A 157 -1.82 3.90 18.66
CA GLU A 157 -2.99 3.03 18.75
C GLU A 157 -4.27 3.81 18.40
N GLN A 158 -4.38 5.03 18.92
CA GLN A 158 -5.40 5.99 18.55
C GLN A 158 -5.34 6.33 17.06
N TYR A 159 -4.13 6.56 16.52
CA TYR A 159 -3.96 6.79 15.09
C TYR A 159 -4.51 5.62 14.27
N PHE A 160 -4.17 4.37 14.58
CA PHE A 160 -4.69 3.21 13.85
C PHE A 160 -6.20 3.00 14.00
N ARG A 161 -6.80 3.43 15.11
CA ARG A 161 -8.27 3.46 15.24
C ARG A 161 -8.91 4.53 14.36
N LEU A 162 -8.26 5.68 14.22
CA LEU A 162 -8.82 6.86 13.54
C LEU A 162 -8.43 6.95 12.07
N ILE A 163 -7.45 6.19 11.59
CA ILE A 163 -6.90 6.35 10.24
C ILE A 163 -7.95 6.23 9.13
N GLY A 164 -8.97 5.39 9.30
CA GLY A 164 -10.07 5.26 8.33
C GLY A 164 -11.00 6.48 8.27
N THR A 165 -11.07 7.26 9.34
CA THR A 165 -11.87 8.49 9.44
C THR A 165 -11.03 9.75 9.32
N TYR A 166 -9.70 9.63 9.37
CA TYR A 166 -8.80 10.76 9.26
C TYR A 166 -8.97 11.42 7.89
N ARG A 167 -9.04 12.74 7.89
CA ARG A 167 -9.17 13.56 6.67
C ARG A 167 -8.03 14.56 6.67
N LEU A 168 -7.27 14.57 5.59
CA LEU A 168 -6.20 15.52 5.39
C LEU A 168 -6.82 16.86 5.00
N MET A 169 -6.85 17.80 5.96
CA MET A 169 -7.49 19.10 5.80
C MET A 169 -6.54 20.14 5.19
N ARG A 170 -5.81 19.77 4.14
CA ARG A 170 -4.92 20.66 3.39
C ARG A 170 -4.84 20.26 1.93
N ALA A 171 -4.36 21.16 1.08
CA ALA A 171 -4.04 20.84 -0.31
C ALA A 171 -2.69 20.09 -0.41
N PHE A 172 -2.49 19.41 -1.53
CA PHE A 172 -1.17 18.93 -1.95
C PHE A 172 -0.23 20.11 -2.17
N ASP A 173 0.96 20.02 -1.60
CA ASP A 173 2.03 21.01 -1.75
C ASP A 173 3.26 20.31 -2.35
N PRO A 174 3.61 20.57 -3.62
CA PRO A 174 4.76 19.95 -4.26
C PRO A 174 6.09 20.18 -3.53
N GLU A 175 6.28 21.30 -2.83
CA GLU A 175 7.54 21.56 -2.12
C GLU A 175 7.70 20.67 -0.88
N ARG A 176 6.57 20.22 -0.31
CA ARG A 176 6.53 19.39 0.89
C ARG A 176 6.29 17.91 0.60
N ASP A 177 5.43 17.63 -0.37
CA ASP A 177 4.85 16.31 -0.60
C ASP A 177 5.49 15.57 -1.77
N TYR A 178 6.18 16.25 -2.68
CA TYR A 178 6.93 15.56 -3.73
C TYR A 178 8.28 15.08 -3.19
N ILE A 179 8.53 13.77 -3.29
CA ILE A 179 9.83 13.18 -2.96
C ILE A 179 10.53 12.81 -4.27
N ALA A 180 11.64 13.46 -4.60
CA ALA A 180 12.32 13.22 -5.86
C ALA A 180 12.67 11.72 -6.05
N LEU A 181 12.43 11.21 -7.26
CA LEU A 181 12.93 9.91 -7.67
C LEU A 181 14.46 9.97 -7.76
N PRO A 182 15.17 8.87 -7.42
CA PRO A 182 16.60 8.80 -7.64
C PRO A 182 16.91 8.83 -9.13
N ASP A 183 18.13 9.26 -9.48
CA ASP A 183 18.61 9.12 -10.85
C ASP A 183 18.60 7.64 -11.27
N ALA A 184 18.21 7.37 -12.51
CA ALA A 184 18.13 6.00 -13.02
C ALA A 184 19.48 5.27 -12.93
N SER A 185 20.59 5.98 -13.12
CA SER A 185 21.94 5.41 -12.99
C SER A 185 22.27 4.98 -11.55
N ALA A 186 21.71 5.65 -10.54
CA ALA A 186 21.91 5.30 -9.13
C ALA A 186 21.22 4.00 -8.74
N VAL A 187 20.15 3.62 -9.45
CA VAL A 187 19.38 2.38 -9.18
C VAL A 187 19.63 1.27 -10.21
N ALA A 188 20.32 1.55 -11.32
CA ALA A 188 20.66 0.55 -12.32
C ALA A 188 21.40 -0.68 -11.74
N PRO A 189 22.37 -0.56 -10.80
CA PRO A 189 23.07 -1.72 -10.24
C PRO A 189 22.17 -2.67 -9.43
N ILE A 190 21.06 -2.16 -8.90
CA ILE A 190 20.09 -2.93 -8.08
C ILE A 190 18.82 -3.31 -8.86
N THR A 191 18.72 -2.90 -10.13
CA THR A 191 17.58 -3.24 -10.98
C THR A 191 17.76 -4.66 -11.53
N THR A 192 16.92 -5.59 -11.09
CA THR A 192 17.04 -7.00 -11.47
C THR A 192 16.23 -7.38 -12.71
N ARG A 193 15.23 -6.57 -13.08
CA ARG A 193 14.40 -6.73 -14.29
C ARG A 193 13.94 -5.39 -14.83
N THR A 194 14.04 -5.22 -16.13
CA THR A 194 13.40 -4.12 -16.87
C THR A 194 12.46 -4.75 -17.89
N PRO A 195 11.17 -4.36 -17.96
CA PRO A 195 10.28 -4.84 -19.01
C PRO A 195 10.89 -4.51 -20.37
N SER A 196 10.91 -5.46 -21.30
CA SER A 196 11.24 -5.13 -22.70
C SER A 196 10.17 -4.20 -23.26
N ALA A 197 10.55 -3.32 -24.19
CA ALA A 197 9.61 -2.38 -24.83
C ALA A 197 8.37 -3.09 -25.42
N ASP A 198 8.51 -4.36 -25.81
CA ASP A 198 7.44 -5.19 -26.38
C ASP A 198 6.41 -5.71 -25.35
N MET A 199 6.67 -5.55 -24.05
CA MET A 199 5.77 -5.97 -22.96
C MET A 199 4.86 -4.85 -22.46
N ILE A 200 5.12 -3.62 -22.91
CA ILE A 200 4.26 -2.46 -22.66
C ILE A 200 3.39 -2.36 -23.91
N GLY A 201 2.17 -2.88 -23.84
CA GLY A 201 1.20 -2.76 -24.94
C GLY A 201 1.02 -1.30 -25.37
N PRO A 202 0.50 -1.08 -26.60
CA PRO A 202 0.35 0.26 -27.19
C PRO A 202 -0.46 1.23 -26.32
#